data_AF-A0A535KBN2-F1
#
_entry.id   AF-A0A535KBN2-F1
#
_cell.length_a   1.000
_cell.length_b   1.000
_cell.length_c   1.000
_cell.angle_alpha   90.00
_cell.angle_beta   90.00
_cell.angle_gamma   90.00
#
_symmetry.space_group_name_H-M   'P 1'
#
loop_
_entity.id
_entity.type
_entity.pdbx_description
1 polymer ?
#
loop_
_entity_poly.entity_id
_entity_poly.type
_entity_poly.pdbx_seq_one_letter_code
_entity_poly.pdbx_strand_id
1 'polypeptide(L)' 'MGRLRGLAALEVLDSRGNPTVAVTAYTERGSGRAIVPSGASTGVHEAVE' A
#
# COMPACT_ATOMS: atom_id res chain seq x y z
N MET A 1 -20.43 -12.35 -4.14
CA MET A 1 -19.06 -12.16 -4.64
C MET A 1 -18.85 -10.66 -4.87
N GLY A 2 -17.84 -10.04 -4.28
CA GLY A 2 -17.54 -8.60 -4.47
C GLY A 2 -16.48 -8.44 -5.55
N ARG A 3 -16.77 -7.69 -6.62
CA ARG A 3 -15.82 -7.44 -7.72
C ARG A 3 -15.06 -6.14 -7.45
N LEU A 4 -13.75 -6.14 -7.71
CA LEU A 4 -12.95 -4.93 -7.74
C LEU A 4 -13.42 -4.01 -8.87
N ARG A 5 -13.62 -2.73 -8.54
CA ARG A 5 -14.03 -1.68 -9.47
C ARG A 5 -12.91 -0.73 -9.81
N GLY A 6 -11.96 -0.56 -8.89
CA GLY A 6 -10.81 0.30 -9.13
C GLY A 6 -9.81 0.21 -8.00
N LEU A 7 -8.60 0.68 -8.31
CA LEU A 7 -7.50 0.89 -7.39
C LEU A 7 -6.99 2.30 -7.59
N ALA A 8 -6.72 3.01 -6.50
CA ALA A 8 -6.04 4.30 -6.52
C ALA A 8 -4.84 4.22 -5.58
N ALA A 9 -3.67 4.66 -6.06
CA ALA A 9 -2.45 4.70 -5.27
C ALA A 9 -2.03 6.15 -5.02
N LEU A 10 -1.45 6.40 -3.84
CA LEU A 10 -0.86 7.66 -3.46
C LEU A 10 0.51 7.40 -2.80
N GLU A 11 1.45 8.31 -3.04
CA GLU A 11 2.63 8.43 -2.21
C GLU A 11 2.24 9.12 -0.88
N VAL A 12 2.70 8.55 0.22
CA VAL A 12 2.52 9.09 1.58
C VAL A 12 3.83 8.97 2.36
N LEU A 13 3.95 9.64 3.49
CA LEU A 13 5.10 9.49 4.38
C LEU A 13 4.81 8.45 5.46
N ASP A 14 5.81 7.61 5.76
CA ASP A 14 5.80 6.71 6.91
C ASP A 14 6.12 7.45 8.23
N SER A 15 6.24 6.71 9.32
CA SER A 15 6.58 7.28 10.64
C SER A 15 8.00 7.86 10.75
N ARG A 16 8.89 7.56 9.79
CA ARG A 16 10.26 8.09 9.70
C ARG A 16 10.38 9.24 8.68
N GLY A 17 9.29 9.60 8.00
CA GLY A 17 9.27 10.62 6.97
C GLY A 17 9.74 10.14 5.60
N ASN A 18 9.86 8.82 5.38
CA ASN A 18 10.21 8.26 4.08
C ASN A 18 8.95 8.09 3.22
N PRO A 19 9.02 8.39 1.91
CA PRO A 19 7.95 8.05 0.98
C PRO A 19 7.63 6.55 0.97
N THR A 20 6.34 6.20 0.97
CA THR A 20 5.80 4.85 0.82
C THR A 20 4.43 4.88 0.10
N VAL A 21 3.91 3.72 -0.26
CA VAL A 21 2.67 3.58 -1.03
C VAL A 21 1.46 3.34 -0.12
N ALA A 22 0.39 4.10 -0.36
CA ALA A 22 -0.94 3.82 0.14
C ALA A 22 -1.88 3.47 -1.03
N VAL A 23 -2.66 2.40 -0.90
CA VAL A 23 -3.64 1.99 -1.93
C VAL A 23 -5.04 1.96 -1.34
N THR A 24 -5.99 2.58 -2.06
CA THR A 24 -7.42 2.42 -1.83
C THR A 24 -8.01 1.51 -2.88
N ALA A 25 -8.66 0.42 -2.44
CA ALA A 25 -9.41 -0.48 -3.30
C ALA A 25 -10.92 -0.18 -3.21
N TYR A 26 -11.57 -0.13 -4.37
CA TYR A 26 -13.00 0.15 -4.49
C TYR A 26 -13.75 -1.09 -4.99
N THR A 27 -14.90 -1.37 -4.37
CA THR A 27 -15.84 -2.41 -4.77
C THR A 27 -17.26 -1.83 -4.78
N GLU A 28 -18.22 -2.59 -5.29
CA GLU A 28 -19.66 -2.24 -5.23
C GLU A 28 -20.19 -2.04 -3.81
N ARG A 29 -19.50 -2.57 -2.79
CA ARG A 29 -19.98 -2.57 -1.40
C ARG A 29 -19.26 -1.56 -0.52
N GLY A 30 -18.25 -0.88 -1.05
CA GLY A 30 -17.44 0.06 -0.29
C GLY A 30 -15.97 0.04 -0.72
N SER A 31 -15.16 0.74 0.07
CA SER A 31 -13.73 0.89 -0.16
C SER A 31 -12.93 0.60 1.10
N GLY A 32 -11.67 0.21 0.91
CA GLY A 32 -10.70 -0.01 1.98
C GLY A 32 -9.34 0.52 1.57
N ARG A 33 -8.61 1.08 2.55
CA ARG A 33 -7.26 1.64 2.34
C ARG A 33 -6.24 0.88 3.17
N ALA A 34 -5.09 0.59 2.57
CA ALA A 34 -3.94 0.03 3.24
C ALA A 34 -2.68 0.84 2.90
N ILE A 35 -1.70 0.83 3.81
CA ILE A 35 -0.40 1.49 3.66
C ILE A 35 0.67 0.43 3.81
N VAL A 36 1.66 0.44 2.92
CA VAL A 36 2.82 -0.46 2.98
C VAL A 36 3.83 0.14 3.96
N PRO A 37 4.32 -0.60 4.97
CA PRO A 37 5.41 -0.12 5.82
C PRO A 37 6.72 -0.10 5.03
N SER A 38 7.61 0.85 5.31
CA SER A 38 8.94 0.85 4.69
C SER A 38 9.90 -0.07 5.45
N GLY A 39 10.65 -0.85 4.68
CA GLY A 39 11.73 -1.69 5.13
C GLY A 39 12.92 -0.85 5.57
N ALA A 40 13.65 -1.37 6.55
CA ALA A 40 14.97 -0.84 6.93
C ALA A 40 16.06 -1.92 6.87
N SER A 41 15.66 -3.18 6.73
CA SER A 41 16.56 -4.31 6.56
C SER A 41 17.09 -4.36 5.13
N THR A 42 18.26 -4.96 4.95
CA THR A 42 18.92 -5.12 3.65
C THR A 42 19.24 -6.60 3.36
N GLY A 43 18.39 -7.51 3.86
CA GLY A 43 18.59 -8.94 3.71
C GLY A 43 18.62 -9.37 2.24
N VAL A 44 19.61 -10.19 1.86
CA VAL A 44 19.84 -10.62 0.47
C VAL A 44 18.74 -11.51 -0.13
N HIS A 45 17.78 -11.94 0.69
CA HIS A 45 16.67 -12.82 0.31
C HIS A 45 15.29 -12.18 0.56
N GLU A 46 15.25 -10.90 0.94
CA GLU A 46 14.00 -10.19 1.18
C GLU A 46 13.30 -9.85 -0.15
N ALA A 47 11.96 -9.77 -0.12
CA ALA A 47 11.22 -9.21 -1.24
C ALA A 47 11.57 -7.72 -1.37
N VAL A 48 11.86 -7.28 -2.60
CA VAL A 48 12.17 -5.88 -2.88
C VAL A 48 10.86 -5.08 -2.95
N GLU A 49 10.90 -3.89 -2.35
CA GLU A 49 9.79 -2.93 -2.28
C GLU A 49 9.50 -2.23 -3.61
#